data_AF-A0A1V9YXQ9-F1
#
_entry.id   AF-A0A1V9YXQ9-F1
#
_cell.length_a   1.000
_cell.length_b   1.000
_cell.length_c   1.000
_cell.angle_alpha   90.00
_cell.angle_beta   90.00
_cell.angle_gamma   90.00
#
_symmetry.space_group_name_H-M   'P 1'
#
loop_
_entity.id
_entity.type
_entity.pdbx_description
1 polymer ?
#
loop_
_entity_poly.entity_id
_entity_poly.type
_entity_poly.pdbx_seq_one_letter_code
_entity_poly.pdbx_strand_id
1 'polypeptide(L)'
;MVRVVPSEMAQRWLGLGYLALSVGCSIWFLDIVSPGLSNDLFWPDFKPTTAHTYLLDVFSAHLAISGRAEFDLFDPREAIVKSYGQQTTTAHSKPAYPRALALAEYTTVRDAIVGFRSLDAGYVFNLMTLYCWADFDKRWQVAHTAARQARCDHDFSTNGAVYLEPYLRNVLWSDWYAAYGSSFESAVSDAIVSTKDGAEWYAGLQDAFTSMDTEVAYWMSKNITSFQLQWSNDMQIGILESITVTNMFGWQQALTVTYIPFGARSSMWTSFVLNW
;
A
#
# COMPACT_ATOMS: atom_id res chain seq x y z
N MET A 1 50.25 21.39 55.32
CA MET A 1 50.19 20.65 54.04
C MET A 1 50.87 21.49 52.99
N VAL A 2 52.16 21.25 52.71
CA VAL A 2 52.93 22.06 51.75
C VAL A 2 52.52 21.65 50.34
N ARG A 3 51.88 22.55 49.60
CA ARG A 3 51.62 22.36 48.16
C ARG A 3 52.97 22.41 47.45
N VAL A 4 53.52 21.24 47.10
CA VAL A 4 54.66 21.13 46.19
C VAL A 4 54.14 21.51 44.81
N VAL A 5 54.35 22.77 44.41
CA VAL A 5 54.02 23.23 43.06
C VAL A 5 55.17 22.80 42.14
N PRO A 6 54.92 22.00 41.11
CA PRO A 6 55.96 21.57 40.17
C PRO A 6 56.61 22.79 39.50
N SER A 7 57.88 22.69 39.13
CA SER A 7 58.60 23.77 38.44
C SER A 7 57.87 24.19 37.16
N GLU A 8 58.01 25.46 36.76
CA GLU A 8 57.45 26.01 35.50
C GLU A 8 57.67 25.07 34.30
N MET A 9 58.86 24.46 34.21
CA MET A 9 59.20 23.52 33.15
C MET A 9 58.44 22.19 33.26
N ALA A 10 58.29 21.64 34.47
CA ALA A 10 57.51 20.43 34.71
C ALA A 10 56.02 20.64 34.43
N GLN A 11 55.46 21.81 34.76
CA GLN A 11 54.08 22.16 34.42
C GLN A 11 53.84 22.21 32.91
N ARG A 12 54.79 22.76 32.14
CA ARG A 12 54.72 22.79 30.67
C ARG A 12 54.71 21.39 30.06
N TRP A 13 55.59 20.50 30.52
CA TRP A 13 55.65 19.12 30.03
C TRP A 13 54.41 18.31 30.41
N LEU A 14 53.89 18.47 31.63
CA LEU A 14 52.63 17.84 32.04
C LEU A 14 51.45 18.35 31.21
N GLY A 15 51.41 19.65 30.91
CA GLY A 15 50.40 20.24 30.03
C GLY A 15 50.46 19.69 28.60
N LEU A 16 51.66 19.58 28.03
CA LEU A 16 51.86 18.98 26.70
C LEU A 16 51.46 17.49 26.68
N GLY A 17 51.83 16.73 27.70
CA GLY A 17 51.43 15.33 27.85
C GLY A 17 49.92 15.16 27.98
N TYR A 18 49.26 16.00 28.77
CA TYR A 18 47.81 16.03 28.90
C TYR A 18 47.13 16.34 27.56
N LEU A 19 47.62 17.33 26.81
CA LEU A 19 47.09 17.68 25.48
C LEU A 19 47.25 16.52 24.49
N ALA A 20 48.44 15.92 24.41
CA ALA A 20 48.71 14.80 23.52
C ALA A 20 47.82 13.59 23.85
N LEU A 21 47.68 13.25 25.14
CA LEU A 21 46.81 12.17 25.59
C LEU A 21 45.33 12.47 25.28
N SER A 22 44.87 13.68 25.57
CA SER A 22 43.48 14.08 25.32
C SER A 22 43.13 14.03 23.83
N VAL A 23 44.03 14.52 22.96
CA VAL A 23 43.88 14.43 21.50
C VAL A 23 43.92 12.98 21.04
N GLY A 24 44.85 12.17 21.56
CA GLY A 24 44.94 10.75 21.25
C GLY A 24 43.67 9.97 21.63
N CYS A 25 43.14 10.19 22.83
CA CYS A 25 41.87 9.61 23.27
C CYS A 25 40.69 10.07 22.40
N SER A 26 40.68 11.33 21.95
CA SER A 26 39.62 11.85 21.07
C SER A 26 39.66 11.20 19.69
N ILE A 27 40.85 11.02 19.10
CA ILE A 27 41.02 10.32 17.83
C ILE A 27 40.60 8.85 17.98
N TRP A 28 41.01 8.19 19.05
CA TRP A 28 40.63 6.79 19.31
C TRP A 28 39.13 6.62 19.53
N PHE A 29 38.48 7.57 20.22
CA PHE A 29 37.03 7.59 20.35
C PHE A 29 36.34 7.68 18.99
N LEU A 30 36.81 8.57 18.11
CA LEU A 30 36.26 8.70 16.75
C LEU A 30 36.42 7.41 15.93
N ASP A 31 37.54 6.69 16.07
CA ASP A 31 37.75 5.39 15.41
C ASP A 31 36.72 4.35 15.86
N ILE A 32 36.38 4.33 17.15
CA ILE A 32 35.35 3.43 17.71
C ILE A 32 33.94 3.77 17.18
N VAL A 33 33.58 5.05 17.15
CA VAL A 33 32.19 5.45 16.80
C VAL A 33 31.97 5.64 15.30
N SER A 34 33.02 5.89 14.51
CA SER A 34 32.91 6.20 13.08
C SER A 34 32.15 5.15 12.27
N PRO A 35 32.31 3.82 12.48
CA PRO A 35 31.53 2.82 11.75
C PRO A 35 30.02 2.93 12.01
N GLY A 36 29.62 3.21 13.25
CA GLY A 36 28.22 3.42 13.61
C GLY A 36 27.67 4.72 13.03
N LEU A 37 28.45 5.81 13.07
CA LEU A 37 28.05 7.12 12.54
C LEU A 37 28.03 7.20 11.00
N SER A 38 28.25 6.09 10.29
CA SER A 38 28.24 6.05 8.83
C SER A 38 26.84 6.15 8.22
N ASN A 39 25.80 5.96 9.02
CA ASN A 39 24.40 6.03 8.62
C ASN A 39 23.51 6.44 9.80
N ASP A 40 22.30 6.89 9.50
CA ASP A 40 21.39 7.42 10.51
C ASP A 40 20.77 6.34 11.42
N LEU A 41 20.92 5.05 11.08
CA LEU A 41 20.49 3.92 11.93
C LEU A 41 21.51 3.60 13.04
N PHE A 42 22.70 4.19 13.00
CA PHE A 42 23.81 3.86 13.90
C PHE A 42 24.20 2.37 13.85
N TRP A 43 23.98 1.72 12.70
CA TRP A 43 24.27 0.30 12.50
C TRP A 43 25.55 0.16 11.66
N PRO A 44 26.67 -0.31 12.24
CA PRO A 44 27.91 -0.53 11.49
C PRO A 44 27.69 -1.42 10.26
N ASP A 45 28.32 -1.05 9.15
CA ASP A 45 28.24 -1.77 7.87
C ASP A 45 26.83 -1.94 7.27
N PHE A 46 25.86 -1.13 7.69
CA PHE A 46 24.55 -1.07 7.04
C PHE A 46 24.65 -0.42 5.64
N LYS A 47 25.09 -1.21 4.66
CA LYS A 47 25.29 -0.77 3.26
C LYS A 47 24.16 -1.29 2.37
N PRO A 48 23.79 -0.56 1.31
CA PRO A 48 22.78 -0.98 0.34
C PRO A 48 22.95 -2.42 -0.14
N THR A 49 24.16 -2.87 -0.45
CA THR A 49 24.43 -4.22 -0.98
C THR A 49 24.49 -5.32 0.08
N THR A 50 24.35 -5.01 1.37
CA THR A 50 24.55 -5.95 2.49
C THR A 50 23.32 -6.01 3.39
N ALA A 51 23.43 -5.61 4.66
CA ALA A 51 22.37 -5.67 5.66
C ALA A 51 21.10 -4.93 5.21
N HIS A 52 21.24 -3.83 4.47
CA HIS A 52 20.08 -3.12 3.91
C HIS A 52 19.28 -4.03 2.97
N THR A 53 19.89 -4.53 1.87
CA THR A 53 19.17 -5.42 0.94
C THR A 53 18.67 -6.70 1.62
N TYR A 54 19.43 -7.28 2.55
CA TYR A 54 18.99 -8.45 3.31
C TYR A 54 17.70 -8.17 4.08
N LEU A 55 17.64 -7.03 4.79
CA LEU A 55 16.46 -6.61 5.52
C LEU A 55 15.26 -6.46 4.58
N LEU A 56 15.45 -5.84 3.41
CA LEU A 56 14.37 -5.71 2.43
C LEU A 56 13.87 -7.07 1.94
N ASP A 57 14.77 -8.01 1.66
CA ASP A 57 14.42 -9.34 1.16
C ASP A 57 13.67 -10.17 2.21
N VAL A 58 14.12 -10.16 3.47
CA VAL A 58 13.46 -10.89 4.57
C VAL A 58 12.06 -10.35 4.81
N PHE A 59 11.92 -9.04 4.99
CA PHE A 59 10.59 -8.44 5.19
C PHE A 59 9.68 -8.64 3.98
N SER A 60 10.23 -8.53 2.76
CA SER A 60 9.50 -8.87 1.55
C SER A 60 8.99 -10.31 1.60
N ALA A 61 9.81 -11.28 1.99
CA ALA A 61 9.43 -12.69 2.04
C ALA A 61 8.26 -12.93 3.00
N HIS A 62 8.31 -12.34 4.20
CA HIS A 62 7.23 -12.42 5.18
C HIS A 62 5.95 -11.73 4.72
N LEU A 63 6.05 -10.50 4.20
CA LEU A 63 4.90 -9.74 3.70
C LEU A 63 4.14 -10.45 2.57
N ALA A 64 4.85 -11.23 1.75
CA ALA A 64 4.21 -12.01 0.69
C ALA A 64 3.40 -13.22 1.19
N ILE A 65 3.58 -13.64 2.45
CA ILE A 65 2.88 -14.79 3.04
C ILE A 65 1.85 -14.33 4.07
N SER A 66 2.23 -13.37 4.93
CA SER A 66 1.36 -12.86 5.99
C SER A 66 1.65 -11.39 6.28
N GLY A 67 0.60 -10.62 6.53
CA GLY A 67 0.74 -9.22 6.95
C GLY A 67 1.14 -9.02 8.41
N ARG A 68 1.33 -10.11 9.19
CA ARG A 68 1.70 -10.05 10.61
C ARG A 68 2.59 -11.23 10.98
N ALA A 69 3.85 -10.93 11.29
CA ALA A 69 4.80 -11.89 11.81
C ALA A 69 5.72 -11.22 12.83
N GLU A 70 6.10 -11.98 13.86
CA GLU A 70 7.20 -11.64 14.77
C GLU A 70 8.25 -12.72 14.58
N PHE A 71 9.46 -12.32 14.21
CA PHE A 71 10.56 -13.25 13.94
C PHE A 71 11.88 -12.64 14.40
N ASP A 72 12.81 -13.51 14.80
CA ASP A 72 14.18 -13.12 15.09
C ASP A 72 14.98 -13.13 13.79
N LEU A 73 15.55 -11.98 13.43
CA LEU A 73 16.37 -11.83 12.22
C LEU A 73 17.62 -12.73 12.23
N PHE A 74 18.06 -13.18 13.41
CA PHE A 74 19.21 -14.07 13.60
C PHE A 74 18.82 -15.56 13.65
N ASP A 75 17.53 -15.91 13.58
CA ASP A 75 17.11 -17.30 13.49
C ASP A 75 17.64 -17.89 12.15
N PRO A 76 18.29 -19.07 12.16
CA PRO A 76 18.74 -19.74 10.94
C PRO A 76 17.64 -19.95 9.88
N ARG A 77 16.36 -19.93 10.26
CA ARG A 77 15.21 -19.99 9.34
C ARG A 77 15.08 -18.77 8.44
N GLU A 78 15.60 -17.62 8.85
CA GLU A 78 15.59 -16.38 8.06
C GLU A 78 16.75 -16.31 7.05
N ALA A 79 17.59 -17.34 7.00
CA ALA A 79 18.70 -17.40 6.07
C ALA A 79 18.22 -17.44 4.61
N ILE A 80 18.55 -16.40 3.85
CA ILE A 80 18.28 -16.32 2.41
C ILE A 80 19.49 -16.81 1.64
N VAL A 81 19.29 -17.78 0.73
CA VAL A 81 20.33 -18.28 -0.17
C VAL A 81 20.61 -17.25 -1.26
N LYS A 82 21.33 -16.19 -0.90
CA LYS A 82 21.71 -15.07 -1.76
C LYS A 82 23.06 -14.52 -1.31
N SER A 83 23.94 -14.23 -2.27
CA SER A 83 25.24 -13.60 -1.97
C SER A 83 25.06 -12.10 -1.78
N TYR A 84 25.21 -11.64 -0.55
CA TYR A 84 25.24 -10.22 -0.21
C TYR A 84 26.66 -9.64 -0.31
N GLY A 85 26.77 -8.33 -0.55
CA GLY A 85 28.03 -7.59 -0.61
C GLY A 85 28.62 -7.41 -2.02
N GLN A 86 28.03 -7.98 -3.06
CA GLN A 86 28.44 -7.73 -4.45
C GLN A 86 27.90 -6.38 -4.95
N GLN A 87 28.59 -5.74 -5.89
CA GLN A 87 28.14 -4.47 -6.50
C GLN A 87 26.78 -4.57 -7.21
N THR A 88 26.42 -5.78 -7.66
CA THR A 88 25.15 -6.10 -8.33
C THR A 88 24.06 -6.56 -7.37
N THR A 89 24.30 -6.56 -6.05
CA THR A 89 23.29 -7.00 -5.08
C THR A 89 22.16 -5.99 -4.99
N THR A 90 20.95 -6.41 -5.37
CA THR A 90 19.72 -5.60 -5.28
C THR A 90 18.61 -6.41 -4.60
N ALA A 91 17.62 -5.73 -4.02
CA ALA A 91 16.46 -6.40 -3.43
C ALA A 91 15.66 -7.20 -4.48
N HIS A 92 14.94 -8.21 -4.01
CA HIS A 92 14.06 -9.01 -4.86
C HIS A 92 12.91 -8.18 -5.44
N SER A 93 12.80 -8.17 -6.77
CA SER A 93 11.70 -7.50 -7.47
C SER A 93 10.44 -8.36 -7.48
N LYS A 94 9.28 -7.75 -7.20
CA LYS A 94 7.96 -8.40 -7.19
C LYS A 94 6.95 -7.66 -8.06
N PRO A 95 7.10 -7.65 -9.40
CA PRO A 95 6.30 -6.80 -10.29
C PRO A 95 4.80 -7.19 -10.36
N ALA A 96 4.44 -8.41 -9.95
CA ALA A 96 3.05 -8.87 -9.92
C ALA A 96 2.39 -8.75 -8.53
N TYR A 97 3.16 -8.43 -7.50
CA TYR A 97 2.69 -8.43 -6.12
C TYR A 97 1.59 -7.40 -5.82
N PRO A 98 1.68 -6.13 -6.29
CA PRO A 98 0.57 -5.19 -6.10
C PRO A 98 -0.74 -5.68 -6.71
N ARG A 99 -0.66 -6.36 -7.85
CA ARG A 99 -1.82 -6.95 -8.54
C ARG A 99 -2.39 -8.15 -7.79
N ALA A 100 -1.53 -9.01 -7.24
CA ALA A 100 -1.97 -10.13 -6.42
C ALA A 100 -2.73 -9.65 -5.18
N LEU A 101 -2.22 -8.63 -4.50
CA LEU A 101 -2.89 -8.02 -3.36
C LEU A 101 -4.25 -7.42 -3.76
N ALA A 102 -4.27 -6.51 -4.75
CA ALA A 102 -5.49 -5.78 -5.10
C ALA A 102 -6.59 -6.66 -5.74
N LEU A 103 -6.24 -7.73 -6.45
CA LEU A 103 -7.21 -8.54 -7.21
C LEU A 103 -7.54 -9.90 -6.59
N ALA A 104 -6.73 -10.39 -5.66
CA ALA A 104 -6.93 -11.69 -5.03
C ALA A 104 -7.04 -11.61 -3.49
N GLU A 105 -6.25 -10.76 -2.84
CA GLU A 105 -6.24 -10.67 -1.38
C GLU A 105 -7.31 -9.71 -0.84
N TYR A 106 -7.32 -8.47 -1.33
CA TYR A 106 -8.21 -7.40 -0.87
C TYR A 106 -9.55 -7.42 -1.61
N THR A 107 -10.25 -8.55 -1.51
CA THR A 107 -11.51 -8.79 -2.23
C THR A 107 -12.72 -8.88 -1.31
N THR A 108 -12.57 -8.61 -0.01
CA THR A 108 -13.71 -8.60 0.91
C THR A 108 -14.54 -7.33 0.75
N VAL A 109 -15.80 -7.36 1.20
CA VAL A 109 -16.68 -6.18 1.25
C VAL A 109 -16.03 -5.03 2.03
N ARG A 110 -15.38 -5.34 3.16
CA ARG A 110 -14.72 -4.34 4.00
C ARG A 110 -13.55 -3.70 3.27
N ASP A 111 -12.74 -4.50 2.57
CA ASP A 111 -11.60 -3.98 1.79
C ASP A 111 -12.07 -3.03 0.69
N ALA A 112 -13.15 -3.38 -0.01
CA ALA A 112 -13.74 -2.53 -1.05
C ALA A 112 -14.23 -1.19 -0.50
N ILE A 113 -14.93 -1.20 0.63
CA ILE A 113 -15.40 0.03 1.28
C ILE A 113 -14.21 0.91 1.69
N VAL A 114 -13.18 0.33 2.33
CA VAL A 114 -11.94 1.07 2.64
C VAL A 114 -11.32 1.65 1.37
N GLY A 115 -11.25 0.85 0.30
CA GLY A 115 -10.78 1.26 -1.02
C GLY A 115 -11.54 2.49 -1.53
N PHE A 116 -12.87 2.43 -1.63
CA PHE A 116 -13.69 3.54 -2.09
C PHE A 116 -13.54 4.81 -1.25
N ARG A 117 -13.41 4.67 0.08
CA ARG A 117 -13.25 5.81 0.98
C ARG A 117 -11.86 6.46 0.90
N SER A 118 -10.88 5.77 0.33
CA SER A 118 -9.51 6.27 0.11
C SER A 118 -9.22 6.65 -1.34
N LEU A 119 -10.04 6.19 -2.28
CA LEU A 119 -9.92 6.43 -3.70
C LEU A 119 -10.44 7.83 -4.07
N ASP A 120 -9.72 8.52 -4.93
CA ASP A 120 -10.25 9.71 -5.60
C ASP A 120 -11.47 9.30 -6.46
N ALA A 121 -12.60 9.95 -6.20
CA ALA A 121 -13.88 9.66 -6.84
C ALA A 121 -13.82 9.73 -8.39
N GLY A 122 -12.89 10.51 -8.94
CA GLY A 122 -12.62 10.58 -10.38
C GLY A 122 -11.98 9.31 -10.98
N TYR A 123 -11.55 8.33 -10.16
CA TYR A 123 -11.00 7.06 -10.62
C TYR A 123 -11.96 5.87 -10.48
N VAL A 124 -13.15 6.09 -9.95
CA VAL A 124 -14.15 5.04 -9.66
C VAL A 124 -14.48 4.20 -10.90
N PHE A 125 -14.68 4.84 -12.06
CA PHE A 125 -14.94 4.15 -13.33
C PHE A 125 -13.69 3.70 -14.09
N ASN A 126 -12.50 3.90 -13.51
CA ASN A 126 -11.27 3.28 -14.01
C ASN A 126 -11.07 1.89 -13.37
N LEU A 127 -11.84 1.55 -12.32
CA LEU A 127 -11.82 0.22 -11.74
C LEU A 127 -12.34 -0.81 -12.73
N MET A 128 -11.53 -1.84 -12.97
CA MET A 128 -11.78 -2.78 -14.06
C MET A 128 -12.91 -3.75 -13.69
N THR A 129 -14.07 -3.56 -14.30
CA THR A 129 -15.21 -4.44 -14.14
C THR A 129 -16.17 -4.28 -15.32
N LEU A 130 -17.04 -5.27 -15.51
CA LEU A 130 -18.17 -5.19 -16.42
C LEU A 130 -19.46 -5.25 -15.61
N TYR A 131 -20.09 -4.09 -15.49
CA TYR A 131 -21.34 -3.94 -14.77
C TYR A 131 -22.44 -4.84 -15.34
N CYS A 132 -23.15 -5.48 -14.42
CA CYS A 132 -24.26 -6.38 -14.68
C CYS A 132 -25.57 -5.73 -14.21
N TRP A 133 -25.55 -5.06 -13.05
CA TRP A 133 -26.73 -4.40 -12.48
C TRP A 133 -26.43 -3.00 -11.98
N ALA A 134 -27.46 -2.16 -11.93
CA ALA A 134 -27.36 -0.87 -11.26
C ALA A 134 -27.41 -1.04 -9.73
N ASP A 135 -28.35 -1.85 -9.23
CA ASP A 135 -28.67 -1.97 -7.82
C ASP A 135 -28.50 -3.40 -7.28
N PHE A 136 -28.32 -3.52 -5.96
CA PHE A 136 -28.13 -4.82 -5.30
C PHE A 136 -29.36 -5.75 -5.41
N ASP A 137 -30.56 -5.18 -5.55
CA ASP A 137 -31.79 -5.95 -5.76
C ASP A 137 -31.99 -6.40 -7.22
N LYS A 138 -31.03 -6.10 -8.11
CA LYS A 138 -31.00 -6.52 -9.52
C LYS A 138 -32.25 -6.08 -10.30
N ARG A 139 -32.87 -4.96 -9.91
CA ARG A 139 -34.05 -4.40 -10.57
C ARG A 139 -33.71 -3.86 -11.95
N TRP A 140 -32.50 -3.33 -12.14
CA TRP A 140 -32.04 -2.79 -13.42
C TRP A 140 -30.79 -3.51 -13.90
N GLN A 141 -30.93 -4.20 -15.03
CA GLN A 141 -29.84 -4.87 -15.74
C GLN A 141 -29.13 -3.86 -16.66
N VAL A 142 -27.80 -3.81 -16.59
CA VAL A 142 -26.96 -2.90 -17.40
C VAL A 142 -25.93 -3.65 -18.25
N ALA A 143 -25.94 -4.98 -18.23
CA ALA A 143 -25.09 -5.79 -19.09
C ALA A 143 -25.37 -5.48 -20.58
N HIS A 144 -24.30 -5.30 -21.36
CA HIS A 144 -24.38 -4.88 -22.76
C HIS A 144 -24.95 -5.95 -23.72
N THR A 145 -25.08 -7.21 -23.31
CA THR A 145 -25.74 -8.28 -24.07
C THR A 145 -26.51 -9.24 -23.16
N ALA A 146 -27.55 -9.89 -23.70
CA ALA A 146 -28.30 -10.93 -22.99
C ALA A 146 -27.42 -12.12 -22.58
N ALA A 147 -26.42 -12.48 -23.40
CA ALA A 147 -25.47 -13.54 -23.06
C ALA A 147 -24.57 -13.16 -21.88
N ARG A 148 -24.12 -11.89 -21.81
CA ARG A 148 -23.41 -11.38 -20.63
C ARG A 148 -24.31 -11.37 -19.40
N GLN A 149 -25.55 -10.93 -19.53
CA GLN A 149 -26.51 -10.93 -18.42
C GLN A 149 -26.72 -12.34 -17.84
N ALA A 150 -26.93 -13.34 -18.70
CA ALA A 150 -27.07 -14.72 -18.26
C ALA A 150 -25.82 -15.23 -17.50
N ARG A 151 -24.62 -14.81 -17.93
CA ARG A 151 -23.37 -15.10 -17.21
C ARG A 151 -23.31 -14.38 -15.86
N CYS A 152 -23.74 -13.11 -15.80
CA CYS A 152 -23.85 -12.36 -14.55
C CYS A 152 -24.73 -13.10 -13.54
N ASP A 153 -25.92 -13.50 -13.96
CA ASP A 153 -26.88 -14.21 -13.11
C ASP A 153 -26.28 -15.51 -12.53
N HIS A 154 -25.54 -16.26 -13.35
CA HIS A 154 -24.92 -17.53 -12.97
C HIS A 154 -23.67 -17.37 -12.10
N ASP A 155 -22.73 -16.50 -12.47
CA ASP A 155 -21.36 -16.50 -11.93
C ASP A 155 -21.06 -15.34 -10.97
N PHE A 156 -21.72 -14.20 -11.12
CA PHE A 156 -21.25 -12.93 -10.51
C PHE A 156 -22.23 -12.30 -9.52
N SER A 157 -23.35 -12.97 -9.25
CA SER A 157 -24.43 -12.40 -8.45
C SER A 157 -24.06 -12.04 -7.00
N THR A 158 -23.02 -12.64 -6.43
CA THR A 158 -22.52 -12.35 -5.08
C THR A 158 -21.32 -11.40 -5.05
N ASN A 159 -20.79 -11.01 -6.22
CA ASN A 159 -19.64 -10.12 -6.34
C ASN A 159 -20.10 -8.66 -6.54
N GLY A 160 -19.88 -7.81 -5.55
CA GLY A 160 -20.25 -6.39 -5.56
C GLY A 160 -19.59 -5.59 -6.70
N ALA A 161 -18.47 -6.05 -7.25
CA ALA A 161 -17.77 -5.34 -8.32
C ALA A 161 -18.60 -5.20 -9.62
N VAL A 162 -19.63 -6.04 -9.82
CA VAL A 162 -20.48 -5.95 -11.03
C VAL A 162 -21.76 -5.13 -10.84
N TYR A 163 -21.89 -4.42 -9.73
CA TYR A 163 -23.02 -3.55 -9.40
C TYR A 163 -22.58 -2.10 -9.41
N LEU A 164 -23.42 -1.13 -9.80
CA LEU A 164 -23.07 0.30 -9.69
C LEU A 164 -23.27 0.84 -8.26
N GLU A 165 -24.32 0.39 -7.58
CA GLU A 165 -24.67 0.77 -6.21
C GLU A 165 -23.52 0.76 -5.18
N PRO A 166 -22.66 -0.28 -5.06
CA PRO A 166 -21.59 -0.28 -4.06
C PRO A 166 -20.63 0.89 -4.23
N TYR A 167 -20.33 1.26 -5.47
CA TYR A 167 -19.48 2.40 -5.80
C TYR A 167 -20.17 3.69 -5.37
N LEU A 168 -21.39 3.90 -5.87
CA LEU A 168 -22.13 5.14 -5.68
C LEU A 168 -22.52 5.38 -4.22
N ARG A 169 -22.74 4.35 -3.41
CA ARG A 169 -23.02 4.51 -1.98
C ARG A 169 -21.80 4.99 -1.17
N ASN A 170 -20.58 4.73 -1.65
CA ASN A 170 -19.35 4.87 -0.87
C ASN A 170 -18.44 6.03 -1.30
N VAL A 171 -18.61 6.54 -2.52
CA VAL A 171 -17.84 7.68 -3.03
C VAL A 171 -18.28 9.00 -2.40
N LEU A 172 -17.39 10.00 -2.47
CA LEU A 172 -17.77 11.39 -2.22
C LEU A 172 -18.59 11.90 -3.40
N TRP A 173 -19.88 12.13 -3.19
CA TRP A 173 -20.82 12.41 -4.27
C TRP A 173 -20.53 13.70 -5.03
N SER A 174 -20.11 14.76 -4.34
CA SER A 174 -19.75 16.03 -4.98
C SER A 174 -18.64 15.84 -6.01
N ASP A 175 -17.60 15.10 -5.64
CA ASP A 175 -16.40 14.92 -6.43
C ASP A 175 -16.67 13.95 -7.59
N TRP A 176 -17.40 12.86 -7.29
CA TRP A 176 -17.84 11.91 -8.31
C TRP A 176 -18.76 12.57 -9.35
N TYR A 177 -19.75 13.35 -8.90
CA TYR A 177 -20.72 13.99 -9.80
C TYR A 177 -20.06 15.06 -10.67
N ALA A 178 -19.08 15.80 -10.13
CA ALA A 178 -18.28 16.73 -10.93
C ALA A 178 -17.50 16.04 -12.05
N ALA A 179 -17.03 14.80 -11.84
CA ALA A 179 -16.30 14.02 -12.85
C ALA A 179 -17.23 13.29 -13.84
N TYR A 180 -18.36 12.74 -13.37
CA TYR A 180 -19.13 11.74 -14.12
C TYR A 180 -20.64 11.97 -14.18
N GLY A 181 -21.19 12.91 -13.40
CA GLY A 181 -22.65 13.06 -13.19
C GLY A 181 -23.45 13.08 -14.48
N SER A 182 -23.12 13.98 -15.41
CA SER A 182 -23.83 14.13 -16.69
C SER A 182 -23.75 12.89 -17.60
N SER A 183 -22.59 12.21 -17.61
CA SER A 183 -22.41 10.99 -18.39
C SER A 183 -23.17 9.82 -17.76
N PHE A 184 -23.19 9.74 -16.43
CA PHE A 184 -23.96 8.71 -15.72
C PHE A 184 -25.47 8.93 -15.84
N GLU A 185 -25.94 10.18 -15.79
CA GLU A 185 -27.34 10.52 -15.99
C GLU A 185 -27.83 10.04 -17.35
N SER A 186 -27.16 10.48 -18.42
CA SER A 186 -27.52 10.11 -19.80
C SER A 186 -27.40 8.62 -20.09
N ALA A 187 -26.42 7.93 -19.50
CA ALA A 187 -26.18 6.51 -19.78
C ALA A 187 -27.01 5.55 -18.90
N VAL A 188 -27.36 5.96 -17.68
CA VAL A 188 -27.94 5.07 -16.65
C VAL A 188 -29.09 5.72 -15.91
N SER A 189 -28.85 6.85 -15.22
CA SER A 189 -29.79 7.36 -14.22
C SER A 189 -31.12 7.79 -14.83
N ASP A 190 -31.11 8.48 -15.97
CA ASP A 190 -32.32 9.02 -16.62
C ASP A 190 -33.36 7.94 -16.91
N ALA A 191 -32.91 6.75 -17.31
CA ALA A 191 -33.77 5.60 -17.55
C ALA A 191 -34.35 5.04 -16.24
N ILE A 192 -33.54 4.98 -15.17
CA ILE A 192 -33.94 4.41 -13.87
C ILE A 192 -34.93 5.33 -13.15
N VAL A 193 -34.63 6.62 -13.08
CA VAL A 193 -35.44 7.63 -12.36
C VAL A 193 -36.79 7.93 -13.04
N SER A 194 -37.04 7.37 -14.23
CA SER A 194 -38.36 7.40 -14.88
C SER A 194 -39.45 6.69 -14.05
N THR A 195 -39.04 5.81 -13.13
CA THR A 195 -39.92 5.11 -12.20
C THR A 195 -39.79 5.69 -10.78
N LYS A 196 -40.87 5.61 -9.99
CA LYS A 196 -40.85 6.06 -8.58
C LYS A 196 -39.76 5.33 -7.77
N ASP A 197 -39.74 4.00 -7.87
CA ASP A 197 -38.78 3.17 -7.12
C ASP A 197 -37.33 3.44 -7.54
N GLY A 198 -37.09 3.80 -8.80
CA GLY A 198 -35.79 4.19 -9.31
C GLY A 198 -35.34 5.57 -8.83
N ALA A 199 -36.26 6.54 -8.78
CA ALA A 199 -35.99 7.85 -8.21
C ALA A 199 -35.67 7.76 -6.70
N GLU A 200 -36.40 6.93 -5.97
CA GLU A 200 -36.14 6.66 -4.53
C GLU A 200 -34.79 5.97 -4.32
N TRP A 201 -34.45 4.97 -5.15
CA TRP A 201 -33.14 4.32 -5.10
C TRP A 201 -32.01 5.31 -5.37
N TYR A 202 -32.10 6.09 -6.46
CA TYR A 202 -31.05 7.05 -6.84
C TYR A 202 -30.82 8.11 -5.76
N ALA A 203 -31.90 8.65 -5.19
CA ALA A 203 -31.81 9.58 -4.06
C ALA A 203 -31.16 8.93 -2.82
N GLY A 204 -31.39 7.63 -2.59
CA GLY A 204 -30.81 6.87 -1.50
C GLY A 204 -29.34 6.47 -1.66
N LEU A 205 -28.72 6.74 -2.82
CA LEU A 205 -27.29 6.52 -3.01
C LEU A 205 -26.44 7.70 -2.49
N GLN A 206 -26.98 8.91 -2.57
CA GLN A 206 -26.28 10.15 -2.22
C GLN A 206 -25.93 10.17 -0.73
N ASP A 207 -24.63 10.25 -0.44
CA ASP A 207 -24.07 10.24 0.92
C ASP A 207 -24.61 9.10 1.81
N ALA A 208 -24.85 7.92 1.21
CA ALA A 208 -25.44 6.77 1.89
C ALA A 208 -24.53 6.14 2.95
N PHE A 209 -23.21 6.29 2.80
CA PHE A 209 -22.23 5.77 3.74
C PHE A 209 -22.31 6.51 5.08
N THR A 210 -22.58 5.75 6.15
CA THR A 210 -22.64 6.26 7.52
C THR A 210 -21.52 5.70 8.39
N SER A 211 -21.39 4.37 8.41
CA SER A 211 -20.31 3.67 9.10
C SER A 211 -19.91 2.41 8.35
N MET A 212 -18.70 1.92 8.64
CA MET A 212 -18.19 0.67 8.06
C MET A 212 -19.12 -0.52 8.37
N ASP A 213 -19.51 -0.69 9.64
CA ASP A 213 -20.26 -1.88 10.06
C ASP A 213 -21.68 -1.89 9.49
N THR A 214 -22.33 -0.73 9.40
CA THR A 214 -23.67 -0.61 8.78
C THR A 214 -23.63 -0.88 7.28
N GLU A 215 -22.61 -0.38 6.57
CA GLU A 215 -22.50 -0.58 5.13
C GLU A 215 -22.14 -2.04 4.78
N VAL A 216 -21.22 -2.65 5.53
CA VAL A 216 -20.92 -4.10 5.41
C VAL A 216 -22.18 -4.92 5.66
N ALA A 217 -22.93 -4.63 6.74
CA ALA A 217 -24.16 -5.35 7.05
C ALA A 217 -25.21 -5.18 5.93
N TYR A 218 -25.31 -4.00 5.33
CA TYR A 218 -26.21 -3.75 4.21
C TYR A 218 -25.87 -4.62 3.00
N TRP A 219 -24.60 -4.64 2.56
CA TRP A 219 -24.16 -5.47 1.44
C TRP A 219 -24.40 -6.96 1.70
N MET A 220 -24.07 -7.43 2.91
CA MET A 220 -24.30 -8.82 3.32
C MET A 220 -25.79 -9.18 3.33
N SER A 221 -26.67 -8.25 3.73
CA SER A 221 -28.13 -8.46 3.67
C SER A 221 -28.67 -8.64 2.25
N LYS A 222 -27.92 -8.12 1.26
CA LYS A 222 -28.20 -8.27 -0.17
C LYS A 222 -27.43 -9.44 -0.81
N ASN A 223 -26.83 -10.31 0.01
CA ASN A 223 -26.05 -11.47 -0.42
C ASN A 223 -24.80 -11.09 -1.25
N ILE A 224 -24.26 -9.89 -1.05
CA ILE A 224 -22.99 -9.45 -1.62
C ILE A 224 -21.88 -9.81 -0.63
N THR A 225 -21.03 -10.75 -1.02
CA THR A 225 -20.05 -11.38 -0.11
C THR A 225 -18.60 -11.11 -0.50
N SER A 226 -18.36 -10.68 -1.74
CA SER A 226 -17.04 -10.31 -2.24
C SER A 226 -17.10 -9.07 -3.12
N PHE A 227 -15.94 -8.49 -3.39
CA PHE A 227 -15.74 -7.43 -4.35
C PHE A 227 -14.42 -7.72 -5.06
N GLN A 228 -14.52 -8.41 -6.18
CA GLN A 228 -13.36 -8.81 -6.98
C GLN A 228 -13.41 -8.13 -8.34
N LEU A 229 -12.43 -7.28 -8.60
CA LEU A 229 -12.23 -6.62 -9.88
C LEU A 229 -11.62 -7.58 -10.91
N GLN A 230 -11.83 -7.26 -12.18
CA GLN A 230 -11.23 -7.98 -13.30
C GLN A 230 -9.76 -7.56 -13.48
N TRP A 231 -8.96 -8.46 -14.03
CA TRP A 231 -7.59 -8.13 -14.38
C TRP A 231 -7.56 -7.28 -15.66
N SER A 232 -6.74 -6.22 -15.66
CA SER A 232 -6.38 -5.50 -16.88
C SER A 232 -4.94 -5.00 -16.81
N ASN A 233 -4.35 -4.82 -17.99
CA ASN A 233 -3.04 -4.24 -18.22
C ASN A 233 -3.11 -2.75 -18.60
N ASP A 234 -4.28 -2.11 -18.43
CA ASP A 234 -4.54 -0.69 -18.65
C ASP A 234 -3.74 0.21 -17.69
N MET A 235 -3.59 -0.25 -16.45
CA MET A 235 -2.88 0.49 -15.40
C MET A 235 -1.86 -0.40 -14.69
N GLN A 236 -0.76 0.21 -14.25
CA GLN A 236 0.14 -0.37 -13.26
C GLN A 236 -0.43 -0.08 -11.87
N ILE A 237 -0.84 -1.14 -11.17
CA ILE A 237 -1.19 -1.05 -9.76
C ILE A 237 0.09 -0.74 -8.97
N GLY A 238 0.03 0.34 -8.20
CA GLY A 238 1.15 0.78 -7.37
C GLY A 238 1.15 0.12 -5.99
N ILE A 239 2.30 0.13 -5.34
CA ILE A 239 2.47 -0.22 -3.94
C ILE A 239 3.59 0.62 -3.32
N LEU A 240 3.41 0.99 -2.05
CA LEU A 240 4.45 1.54 -1.21
C LEU A 240 4.42 0.77 0.10
N GLU A 241 5.49 0.02 0.37
CA GLU A 241 5.71 -0.68 1.63
C GLU A 241 6.96 -0.13 2.29
N SER A 242 6.88 0.12 3.58
CA SER A 242 8.01 0.53 4.39
C SER A 242 8.04 -0.23 5.71
N ILE A 243 9.23 -0.38 6.27
CA ILE A 243 9.46 -0.89 7.62
C ILE A 243 10.03 0.22 8.48
N THR A 244 9.73 0.18 9.77
CA THR A 244 10.30 1.11 10.74
C THR A 244 11.42 0.41 11.50
N VAL A 245 12.64 0.90 11.35
CA VAL A 245 13.80 0.45 12.13
C VAL A 245 13.95 1.38 13.33
N THR A 246 13.99 0.80 14.54
CA THR A 246 14.25 1.53 15.78
C THR A 246 15.70 1.31 16.20
N ASN A 247 16.46 2.39 16.33
CA ASN A 247 17.88 2.31 16.70
C ASN A 247 18.09 2.22 18.22
N MET A 248 19.37 2.15 18.66
CA MET A 248 19.73 2.05 20.08
C MET A 248 19.28 3.23 20.95
N PHE A 249 19.04 4.40 20.37
CA PHE A 249 18.54 5.58 21.08
C PHE A 249 17.01 5.65 21.10
N GLY A 250 16.33 4.66 20.53
CA GLY A 250 14.88 4.65 20.36
C GLY A 250 14.40 5.52 19.21
N TRP A 251 15.29 6.01 18.33
CA TRP A 251 14.87 6.77 17.16
C TRP A 251 14.36 5.84 16.07
N GLN A 252 13.28 6.26 15.43
CA GLN A 252 12.61 5.49 14.39
C GLN A 252 12.94 6.06 13.01
N GLN A 253 13.27 5.17 12.09
CA GLN A 253 13.50 5.51 10.69
C GLN A 253 12.74 4.58 9.77
N ALA A 254 12.07 5.15 8.79
CA ALA A 254 11.37 4.40 7.76
C ALA A 254 12.36 3.97 6.67
N LEU A 255 12.32 2.69 6.32
CA LEU A 255 13.04 2.10 5.21
C LEU A 255 12.03 1.56 4.20
N THR A 256 12.08 2.06 2.97
CA THR A 256 11.19 1.59 1.90
C THR A 256 11.61 0.19 1.46
N VAL A 257 10.69 -0.76 1.54
CA VAL A 257 10.89 -2.16 1.12
C VAL A 257 10.53 -2.35 -0.34
N THR A 258 9.31 -1.95 -0.70
CA THR A 258 8.80 -2.06 -2.07
C THR A 258 8.24 -0.73 -2.49
N TYR A 259 8.66 -0.25 -3.66
CA TYR A 259 8.05 0.92 -4.29
C TYR A 259 7.79 0.64 -5.77
N ILE A 260 6.52 0.54 -6.12
CA ILE A 260 6.05 0.48 -7.50
C ILE A 260 5.05 1.63 -7.64
N PRO A 261 5.34 2.69 -8.41
CA PRO A 261 4.40 3.78 -8.55
C PRO A 261 3.16 3.32 -9.34
N PHE A 262 2.00 3.88 -9.01
CA PHE A 262 0.85 3.80 -9.89
C PHE A 262 1.15 4.50 -11.22
N GLY A 263 0.65 3.97 -12.34
CA GLY A 263 0.84 4.61 -13.63
C GLY A 263 -0.11 4.10 -14.71
N ALA A 264 -0.71 5.01 -15.47
CA ALA A 264 -1.46 4.67 -16.66
C ALA A 264 -0.51 4.13 -17.74
N ARG A 265 -0.91 3.05 -18.42
CA ARG A 265 -0.11 2.50 -19.54
C ARG A 265 -0.46 3.14 -20.89
N SER A 266 -1.41 4.08 -20.90
CA SER A 266 -1.81 4.86 -22.08
C SER A 266 -2.02 3.93 -23.28
N SER A 267 -1.43 4.18 -24.44
CA SER A 267 -1.63 3.35 -25.64
C SER A 267 -1.04 1.92 -25.59
N MET A 268 -0.42 1.49 -24.49
CA MET A 268 0.22 0.17 -24.37
C MET A 268 -0.69 -0.93 -23.81
N TRP A 269 -1.96 -0.63 -23.56
CA TRP A 269 -2.93 -1.61 -23.06
C TRP A 269 -3.55 -2.43 -24.18
N THR A 270 -3.96 -3.65 -23.86
CA THR A 270 -4.58 -4.59 -24.81
C THR A 270 -5.70 -5.41 -24.19
N SER A 271 -5.73 -5.58 -22.86
CA SER A 271 -6.67 -6.50 -22.22
C SER A 271 -8.05 -5.89 -21.95
N PHE A 272 -8.18 -4.56 -21.95
CA PHE A 272 -9.45 -3.89 -21.64
C PHE A 272 -10.60 -4.37 -22.54
N VAL A 273 -10.33 -4.49 -23.84
CA VAL A 273 -11.28 -4.96 -24.86
C VAL A 273 -11.55 -6.47 -24.82
N LEU A 274 -10.78 -7.22 -24.03
CA LEU A 274 -10.92 -8.67 -23.86
C LEU A 274 -11.76 -9.04 -22.63
N ASN A 275 -12.24 -8.05 -21.87
CA ASN A 275 -13.22 -8.31 -20.82
C ASN A 275 -14.57 -8.67 -21.48
N TRP A 276 -15.05 -9.89 -21.22
CA TRP A 276 -16.30 -10.46 -21.76
C TRP A 276 -17.19 -11.09 -20.67
#